data_AF-U6RB15-F1
#
_entry.id   AF-U6RB15-F1
#
_cell.length_a   1.000
_cell.length_b   1.000
_cell.length_c   1.000
_cell.angle_alpha   90.00
_cell.angle_beta   90.00
_cell.angle_gamma   90.00
#
_symmetry.space_group_name_H-M   'P 1'
#
loop_
_entity.id
_entity.type
_entity.pdbx_description
1 polymer ?
#
loop_
_entity_poly.entity_id
_entity_poly.type
_entity_poly.pdbx_seq_one_letter_code
_entity_poly.pdbx_strand_id
1 'polypeptide(L)'
;MFHDCSQKNYLNISLSKTFLNEKLQVKLAGEHLLNRRMSLYDGRINNIYFWQNEDQDQRHVSLSVVYRFNNYSKKYKGQSAADDVLNRL
;
A
#
# COMPACT_ATOMS: atom_id res chain seq x y z
N MET A 1 29.39 19.49 11.04
CA MET A 1 27.98 19.35 11.43
C MET A 1 27.27 18.81 10.19
N PHE A 2 26.64 17.65 10.27
CA PHE A 2 25.95 17.04 9.12
C PHE A 2 24.55 17.67 9.00
N HIS A 3 24.20 18.20 7.83
CA HIS A 3 22.89 18.82 7.60
C HIS A 3 21.99 17.86 6.83
N ASP A 4 21.11 17.13 7.53
CA ASP A 4 20.04 16.36 6.89
C ASP A 4 18.88 17.32 6.56
N CYS A 5 18.79 17.77 5.30
CA CYS A 5 17.65 18.54 4.82
C CYS A 5 16.61 17.59 4.20
N SER A 6 15.98 16.75 5.04
CA SER A 6 14.94 15.82 4.59
C SER A 6 13.60 16.15 5.26
N GLN A 7 12.75 16.88 4.54
CA GLN A 7 11.34 17.01 4.90
C GLN A 7 10.59 15.74 4.47
N LYS A 8 10.10 14.98 5.44
CA LYS A 8 9.46 13.67 5.20
C LYS A 8 7.94 13.83 5.16
N ASN A 9 7.38 13.88 3.94
CA ASN A 9 5.94 13.83 3.73
C ASN A 9 5.55 12.43 3.25
N TYR A 10 4.70 11.75 4.00
CA TYR A 10 4.22 10.42 3.67
C TYR A 10 2.77 10.49 3.18
N LEU A 11 2.54 10.02 1.95
CA LEU A 11 1.20 9.84 1.39
C LEU A 11 1.08 8.43 0.84
N ASN A 12 0.12 7.69 1.40
CA ASN A 12 -0.25 6.36 0.92
C ASN A 12 -1.70 6.43 0.44
N ILE A 13 -1.96 5.99 -0.79
CA ILE A 13 -3.30 5.95 -1.38
C ILE A 13 -3.56 4.56 -1.96
N SER A 14 -4.79 4.07 -1.83
CA SER A 14 -5.18 2.84 -2.52
C SER A 14 -6.62 2.90 -3.00
N LEU A 15 -6.88 2.23 -4.11
CA LEU A 15 -8.20 2.03 -4.69
C LEU A 15 -8.41 0.52 -4.88
N SER A 16 -9.52 0.01 -4.36
CA SER A 16 -9.90 -1.40 -4.51
C SER A 16 -11.30 -1.49 -5.10
N LYS A 17 -11.49 -2.41 -6.05
CA LYS A 17 -12.79 -2.72 -6.63
C LYS A 17 -12.98 -4.23 -6.73
N THR A 18 -14.18 -4.68 -6.39
CA THR A 18 -14.60 -6.07 -6.53
C THR A 18 -15.53 -6.22 -7.73
N PHE A 19 -15.44 -7.38 -8.38
CA PHE A 19 -16.20 -7.79 -9.56
C PHE A 19 -16.65 -9.25 -9.39
N LEU A 20 -17.53 -9.72 -10.28
CA LEU A 20 -17.96 -11.12 -10.39
C LEU A 20 -18.52 -11.69 -9.08
N ASN A 21 -19.45 -11.00 -8.42
CA ASN A 21 -19.98 -11.38 -7.09
C ASN A 21 -18.84 -11.65 -6.10
N GLU A 22 -17.94 -10.68 -5.96
CA GLU A 22 -16.79 -10.71 -5.04
C GLU A 22 -15.75 -11.79 -5.35
N LYS A 23 -15.84 -12.47 -6.50
CA LYS A 23 -14.84 -13.48 -6.91
C LYS A 23 -13.56 -12.85 -7.42
N LEU A 24 -13.62 -11.64 -7.96
CA LEU A 24 -12.44 -10.95 -8.48
C LEU A 24 -12.26 -9.62 -7.75
N GLN A 25 -11.11 -9.44 -7.10
CA GLN A 25 -10.72 -8.18 -6.49
C GLN A 25 -9.50 -7.64 -7.21
N VAL A 26 -9.55 -6.36 -7.56
CA VAL A 26 -8.43 -5.61 -8.11
C VAL A 26 -8.13 -4.45 -7.17
N LYS A 27 -6.88 -4.33 -6.73
CA LYS A 27 -6.40 -3.26 -5.87
C LYS A 27 -5.17 -2.60 -6.49
N LEU A 28 -5.20 -1.28 -6.59
CA LEU A 28 -4.05 -0.45 -6.91
C LEU A 28 -3.66 0.32 -5.65
N ALA A 29 -2.39 0.29 -5.27
CA ALA A 29 -1.87 1.02 -4.12
C ALA A 29 -0.59 1.76 -4.49
N GLY A 30 -0.47 2.99 -3.98
CA GLY A 30 0.74 3.80 -4.02
C GLY A 30 1.18 4.13 -2.60
N GLU A 31 2.44 3.86 -2.30
CA GLU A 31 3.07 4.08 -1.01
C GLU A 31 4.19 5.11 -1.13
N HIS A 32 4.36 5.93 -0.10
CA HIS A 32 5.39 6.97 -0.01
C HIS A 32 5.35 7.97 -1.17
N LEU A 33 4.17 8.25 -1.77
CA LEU A 33 4.03 9.01 -3.02
C LEU A 33 4.61 10.43 -2.99
N LEU A 34 4.64 11.07 -1.82
CA LEU A 34 5.21 12.42 -1.62
C LEU A 34 6.63 12.40 -1.06
N ASN A 35 7.22 11.22 -0.84
CA ASN A 35 8.52 11.07 -0.19
C ASN A 35 9.64 11.02 -1.25
N ARG A 36 10.17 12.19 -1.62
CA ARG A 36 11.41 12.29 -2.38
C ARG A 36 12.56 12.53 -1.40
N ARG A 37 13.26 11.46 -1.02
CA ARG A 37 14.38 11.55 -0.08
C ARG A 37 15.70 11.54 -0.84
N MET A 38 16.45 12.63 -0.67
CA MET A 38 17.82 12.76 -1.16
C MET A 38 18.68 13.14 0.04
N SER A 39 19.63 12.27 0.40
CA SER A 39 20.55 12.52 1.49
C SER A 39 21.87 13.00 0.93
N LEU A 40 22.17 14.27 1.17
CA LEU A 40 23.46 14.88 0.85
C LEU A 40 24.32 14.89 2.11
N TYR A 41 25.44 14.19 2.06
CA TYR A 41 26.44 14.22 3.11
C TYR A 41 27.68 14.95 2.59
N ASP A 42 27.98 16.09 3.21
CA ASP A 42 29.23 16.80 3.02
C ASP A 42 29.95 16.95 4.36
N GLY A 43 31.26 16.79 4.35
CA GLY A 43 32.04 17.03 5.54
C GLY A 43 33.52 16.80 5.34
N ARG A 44 34.27 17.10 6.40
CA ARG A 44 35.72 17.03 6.41
C ARG A 44 36.18 16.34 7.68
N ILE A 45 37.00 15.30 7.55
CA ILE A 45 37.75 14.69 8.64
C ILE A 45 39.22 14.95 8.37
N ASN A 46 39.88 15.71 9.24
CA ASN A 46 41.26 16.16 9.05
C ASN A 46 41.48 16.87 7.70
N ASN A 47 42.31 16.29 6.83
CA ASN A 47 42.60 16.80 5.49
C ASN A 47 41.86 16.05 4.37
N ILE A 48 40.89 15.20 4.73
CA ILE A 48 40.09 14.41 3.79
C ILE A 48 38.70 15.04 3.69
N TYR A 49 38.32 15.39 2.46
CA TYR A 49 36.98 15.81 2.11
C TYR A 49 36.17 14.60 1.65
N PHE A 50 34.96 14.46 2.17
CA PHE A 50 34.03 13.43 1.71
C PHE A 50 32.74 14.09 1.24
N TRP A 51 32.25 13.59 0.11
CA TRP A 51 30.97 13.95 -0.46
C TRP A 51 30.26 12.65 -0.84
N GLN A 52 29.05 12.49 -0.31
CA GLN A 52 28.22 11.33 -0.61
C GLN A 52 26.81 11.81 -0.93
N ASN A 53 26.27 11.29 -2.03
CA ASN A 53 24.89 11.50 -2.45
C ASN A 53 24.18 10.15 -2.44
N GLU A 54 23.15 10.01 -1.62
CA GLU A 54 22.30 8.83 -1.58
C GLU A 54 20.89 9.19 -2.05
N ASP A 55 20.45 8.53 -3.12
CA ASP A 55 19.03 8.50 -3.50
C ASP A 55 18.35 7.40 -2.70
N GLN A 56 17.39 7.77 -1.86
CA GLN A 56 16.61 6.86 -1.03
C GLN A 56 15.14 6.92 -1.46
N ASP A 57 14.89 6.84 -2.76
CA ASP A 57 13.54 6.74 -3.28
C ASP A 57 12.83 5.50 -2.72
N GLN A 58 11.74 5.75 -2.00
CA GLN A 58 10.89 4.74 -1.37
C GLN A 58 9.52 4.66 -2.03
N ARG A 59 9.28 5.42 -3.11
CA ARG A 59 8.00 5.44 -3.82
C ARG A 59 7.72 4.06 -4.42
N HIS A 60 6.60 3.49 -4.04
CA HIS A 60 6.22 2.15 -4.48
C HIS A 60 4.79 2.16 -5.00
N VAL A 61 4.57 1.50 -6.14
CA VAL A 61 3.23 1.28 -6.71
C VAL A 61 3.04 -0.21 -6.88
N SER A 62 1.93 -0.74 -6.37
CA SER A 62 1.58 -2.15 -6.47
C SER A 62 0.18 -2.35 -7.06
N LEU A 63 0.07 -3.35 -7.92
CA LEU A 63 -1.18 -3.85 -8.47
C LEU A 63 -1.40 -5.27 -7.94
N SER A 64 -2.52 -5.49 -7.28
CA SER A 64 -2.93 -6.79 -6.77
C SER A 64 -4.20 -7.26 -7.46
N VAL A 65 -4.19 -8.49 -7.95
CA VAL A 65 -5.34 -9.17 -8.55
C VAL A 65 -5.58 -10.46 -7.79
N VAL A 66 -6.75 -10.62 -7.21
CA VAL A 66 -7.13 -11.81 -6.43
C VAL A 66 -8.38 -12.42 -7.04
N TYR A 67 -8.28 -13.69 -7.45
CA TYR A 67 -9.41 -14.47 -7.96
C TYR A 67 -9.76 -15.63 -7.03
N ARG A 68 -11.05 -15.77 -6.70
CA ARG A 68 -11.58 -16.78 -5.77
C ARG A 68 -12.41 -17.81 -6.54
N PHE A 69 -11.85 -19.01 -6.74
CA PHE A 69 -12.48 -20.09 -7.50
C PHE A 69 -13.73 -20.68 -6.81
N ASN A 70 -13.69 -20.85 -5.48
CA ASN A 70 -14.75 -21.49 -4.69
C ASN A 70 -15.45 -20.51 -3.74
N ASN A 71 -16.03 -19.43 -4.27
CA ASN A 71 -16.92 -18.55 -3.49
C ASN A 71 -18.29 -19.23 -3.30
N TYR A 72 -18.31 -20.34 -2.54
CA TYR A 72 -19.55 -20.98 -2.14
C TYR A 72 -20.29 -20.03 -1.19
N SER A 73 -21.31 -19.34 -1.71
CA SER A 73 -22.42 -18.92 -0.87
C SER A 73 -22.89 -20.17 -0.14
N LYS A 74 -22.69 -20.27 1.17
CA LYS A 74 -23.30 -21.33 2.00
C LYS A 74 -24.82 -21.11 2.05
N LYS A 75 -25.49 -21.07 0.90
CA LYS A 75 -26.94 -21.25 0.79
C LYS A 75 -27.19 -22.74 0.86
N TYR A 76 -27.14 -23.29 2.08
CA TYR A 76 -27.71 -24.61 2.31
C TYR A 76 -29.24 -24.45 2.17
N LYS A 77 -29.82 -25.11 1.16
CA LYS A 77 -31.27 -25.05 0.85
C LYS A 77 -31.87 -23.67 0.55
N GLY A 78 -31.11 -22.76 -0.07
CA GLY A 78 -31.69 -21.55 -0.69
C GLY A 78 -32.04 -20.39 0.25
N GLN A 79 -31.96 -20.55 1.57
CA GLN A 79 -32.11 -19.46 2.55
C GLN A 79 -30.74 -18.92 2.97
N SER A 80 -30.58 -17.59 2.93
CA SER A 80 -29.44 -16.95 3.59
C SER A 80 -29.62 -17.12 5.11
N ALA A 81 -28.58 -17.47 5.85
CA ALA A 81 -28.67 -17.59 7.31
C ALA A 81 -29.11 -16.27 7.99
N ALA A 82 -28.95 -15.14 7.30
CA ALA A 82 -29.47 -13.84 7.74
C ALA A 82 -30.99 -13.69 7.54
N ASP A 83 -31.56 -14.31 6.50
CA ASP A 83 -32.99 -14.22 6.19
C ASP A 83 -33.83 -15.04 7.19
N ASP A 84 -33.31 -16.18 7.66
CA ASP A 84 -34.01 -17.02 8.66
C ASP A 84 -34.03 -16.38 10.06
N VAL A 85 -33.09 -15.50 10.39
CA VAL A 85 -33.08 -14.76 11.66
C VAL A 85 -34.01 -13.56 11.60
N LEU A 86 -34.08 -12.86 10.46
CA LEU A 86 -34.96 -11.70 10.26
C LEU A 86 -36.45 -12.09 10.23
N ASN A 87 -36.79 -13.32 9.82
CA ASN A 87 -38.18 -13.81 9.79
C ASN A 87 -38.65 -14.44 11.11
N ARG A 88 -37.80 -14.45 12.15
CA ARG A 88 -38.09 -15.06 13.47
C ARG A 88 -38.16 -14.03 14.61
N LEU A 89 -38.07 -12.74 14.29
CA LEU A 89 -38.32 -11.61 15.19
C LEU A 89 -39.64 -10.93 14.78
#